data_AF-A0A916F3T5-F1
#
_entry.id   AF-A0A916F3T5-F1
#
_cell.length_a   1.000
_cell.length_b   1.000
_cell.length_c   1.000
_cell.angle_alpha   90.00
_cell.angle_beta   90.00
_cell.angle_gamma   90.00
#
_symmetry.space_group_name_H-M   'P 1'
#
loop_
_entity.id
_entity.type
_entity.pdbx_description
1 polymer ?
#
loop_
_entity_poly.entity_id
_entity_poly.type
_entity_poly.pdbx_seq_one_letter_code
_entity_poly.pdbx_strand_id
1 'polypeptide(L)'
;MAPTRRQRVVSSVFLMIVLVTVTSLIYRALPGNPQANRDAYRNPAEATQPLHKSMLTADRVVMMKGEVVTVKRTRLIYKGLLDGAICLDMFILDLDPQYPYPKQIPQTAAREGFRLGPGQYQLVTVNHNALTLKIIH
;
A
#
# COMPACT_ATOMS: atom_id res chain seq x y z
N MET A 1 27.58 13.52 46.51
CA MET A 1 26.70 12.46 47.04
C MET A 1 26.58 11.37 46.00
N ALA A 2 27.18 10.19 46.23
CA ALA A 2 27.13 9.09 45.27
C ALA A 2 25.73 8.43 45.30
N PRO A 3 25.08 8.20 44.14
CA PRO A 3 23.75 7.62 44.10
C PRO A 3 23.79 6.20 44.66
N THR A 4 22.91 5.91 45.60
CA THR A 4 22.80 4.60 46.25
C THR A 4 22.40 3.52 45.24
N ARG A 5 22.83 2.28 45.48
CA ARG A 5 22.65 1.14 44.54
C ARG A 5 21.20 0.99 44.04
N ARG A 6 20.20 1.33 44.87
CA ARG A 6 18.77 1.36 44.48
C ARG A 6 18.44 2.46 43.47
N GLN A 7 18.97 3.67 43.61
CA GLN A 7 18.73 4.77 42.67
C GLN A 7 19.29 4.48 41.27
N ARG A 8 20.44 3.81 41.17
CA ARG A 8 21.02 3.40 39.87
C ARG A 8 20.14 2.40 39.13
N VAL A 9 19.53 1.46 39.86
CA VAL A 9 18.62 0.46 39.28
C VAL A 9 17.31 1.11 38.82
N VAL A 10 16.73 2.01 39.63
CA VAL A 10 15.49 2.70 39.26
C VAL A 10 15.70 3.62 38.05
N SER A 11 16.79 4.38 38.00
CA SER A 11 17.12 5.21 36.83
C SER A 11 17.37 4.37 35.58
N SER A 12 18.01 3.20 35.72
CA SER A 12 18.25 2.30 34.59
C SER A 12 16.96 1.70 34.03
N VAL A 13 16.03 1.28 34.90
CA VAL A 13 14.72 0.76 34.49
C VAL A 13 13.88 1.86 33.83
N PHE A 14 13.87 3.06 34.39
CA PHE A 14 13.15 4.20 33.81
C PHE A 14 13.68 4.55 32.42
N LEU A 15 15.00 4.56 32.24
CA LEU A 15 15.63 4.84 30.95
C LEU A 15 15.31 3.76 29.90
N MET A 16 15.20 2.50 30.32
CA MET A 16 14.75 1.39 29.47
C MET A 16 13.30 1.58 29.00
N ILE A 17 12.39 1.96 29.90
CA ILE A 17 10.98 2.20 29.57
C ILE A 17 10.86 3.37 28.58
N VAL A 18 11.56 4.47 28.84
CA VAL A 18 11.59 5.63 27.93
C VAL A 18 12.12 5.21 26.56
N LEU A 19 13.22 4.44 26.51
CA LEU A 19 13.79 3.97 25.26
C LEU A 19 12.75 3.18 24.45
N VAL A 20 12.10 2.16 25.06
CA VAL A 20 11.10 1.31 24.40
C VAL A 20 9.90 2.11 23.88
N THR A 21 9.40 3.07 24.67
CA THR A 21 8.26 3.92 24.23
C THR A 21 8.63 4.81 23.06
N VAL A 22 9.84 5.39 23.05
CA VAL A 22 10.32 6.24 21.96
C VAL A 22 10.57 5.41 20.69
N THR A 23 11.22 4.24 20.77
CA THR A 23 11.37 3.37 19.60
C THR A 23 10.02 2.88 19.08
N SER A 24 9.06 2.58 19.95
CA SER A 24 7.71 2.18 19.54
C SER A 24 6.97 3.29 18.79
N LEU A 25 7.05 4.54 19.27
CA LEU A 25 6.47 5.70 18.59
C LEU A 25 7.11 5.96 17.22
N ILE A 26 8.45 5.87 17.13
CA ILE A 26 9.18 6.01 15.86
C ILE A 26 8.74 4.90 14.89
N TYR A 27 8.66 3.65 15.34
CA TYR A 27 8.20 2.54 14.50
C TYR A 27 6.77 2.72 13.97
N ARG A 28 5.89 3.37 14.74
CA ARG A 28 4.52 3.68 14.28
C ARG A 28 4.47 4.88 13.32
N ALA A 29 5.40 5.81 13.43
CA ALA A 29 5.47 7.02 12.61
C ALA A 29 6.25 6.82 11.30
N LEU A 30 7.01 5.72 11.14
CA LEU A 30 7.62 5.39 9.86
C LEU A 30 6.51 5.08 8.82
N PRO A 31 6.53 5.72 7.64
CA PRO A 31 5.59 5.49 6.55
C PRO A 31 5.92 4.15 5.85
N GLY A 32 5.65 3.06 6.56
CA GLY A 32 5.83 1.70 6.07
C GLY A 32 4.90 0.71 6.74
N ASN A 33 3.89 1.19 7.49
CA ASN A 33 3.04 0.33 8.30
C ASN A 33 1.91 -0.30 7.45
N PRO A 34 1.95 -1.61 7.14
CA PRO A 34 0.92 -2.28 6.34
C PRO A 34 -0.43 -2.39 7.07
N GLN A 35 -0.49 -2.07 8.36
CA GLN A 35 -1.73 -2.14 9.15
C GLN A 35 -2.76 -1.06 8.77
N ALA A 36 -2.32 0.16 8.42
CA ALA A 36 -3.24 1.22 7.98
C ALA A 36 -3.99 0.84 6.69
N ASN A 37 -3.44 -0.08 5.90
CA ASN A 37 -4.11 -0.62 4.73
C ASN A 37 -5.12 -1.72 5.07
N ARG A 38 -4.93 -2.50 6.15
CA ARG A 38 -5.82 -3.62 6.52
C ARG A 38 -7.21 -3.16 6.94
N ASP A 39 -7.31 -2.03 7.63
CA ASP A 39 -8.61 -1.52 8.09
C ASP A 39 -9.47 -1.02 6.92
N ALA A 40 -8.84 -0.56 5.83
CA ALA A 40 -9.54 -0.22 4.58
C ALA A 40 -10.12 -1.46 3.85
N TYR A 41 -9.63 -2.66 4.12
CA TYR A 41 -10.17 -3.90 3.55
C TYR A 41 -11.38 -4.46 4.32
N ARG A 42 -11.64 -4.00 5.55
CA ARG A 42 -12.60 -4.65 6.46
C ARG A 42 -14.02 -4.08 6.41
N ASN A 43 -14.21 -2.83 5.96
CA ASN A 43 -15.52 -2.17 5.96
C ASN A 43 -15.84 -1.52 4.60
N PRO A 44 -16.51 -2.21 3.66
CA PRO A 44 -16.92 -1.62 2.38
C PRO A 44 -18.14 -0.68 2.47
N ALA A 45 -18.65 -0.35 3.68
CA ALA A 45 -19.97 0.26 3.86
C ALA A 45 -19.99 1.77 4.14
N GLU A 46 -18.86 2.44 4.38
CA GLU A 46 -18.86 3.85 4.83
C GLU A 46 -17.95 4.79 4.03
N ALA A 47 -18.22 4.95 2.75
CA ALA A 47 -17.70 6.08 1.98
C ALA A 47 -18.78 6.66 1.06
N THR A 48 -19.64 7.50 1.62
CA THR A 48 -20.51 8.38 0.84
C THR A 48 -19.71 9.61 0.43
N GLN A 49 -19.22 9.63 -0.82
CA GLN A 49 -18.94 10.84 -1.62
C GLN A 49 -18.62 10.43 -3.06
N PRO A 50 -19.16 11.09 -4.10
CA PRO A 50 -18.92 10.70 -5.48
C PRO A 50 -17.60 11.32 -5.95
N LEU A 51 -16.50 10.58 -5.83
CA LEU A 51 -15.21 10.99 -6.39
C LEU A 51 -14.70 9.89 -7.32
N HIS A 52 -14.88 10.10 -8.63
CA HIS A 52 -14.39 9.27 -9.74
C HIS A 52 -14.14 7.80 -9.44
N LYS A 53 -15.18 6.97 -9.49
CA LYS A 53 -15.08 5.53 -9.31
C LYS A 53 -14.08 4.93 -10.31
N SER A 54 -13.27 3.99 -9.84
CA SER A 54 -12.41 3.18 -10.70
C SER A 54 -13.22 2.55 -11.83
N MET A 55 -12.71 2.70 -13.05
CA MET A 55 -13.43 2.36 -14.27
C MET A 55 -12.61 1.38 -15.08
N LEU A 56 -13.25 0.29 -15.48
CA LEU A 56 -12.71 -0.67 -16.44
C LEU A 56 -13.45 -0.47 -17.76
N THR A 57 -12.72 0.00 -18.77
CA THR A 57 -13.18 0.10 -20.15
C THR A 57 -12.52 -1.02 -20.97
N ALA A 58 -13.00 -1.27 -22.19
CA ALA A 58 -12.46 -2.31 -23.06
C ALA A 58 -10.93 -2.19 -23.31
N ASP A 59 -10.40 -0.97 -23.36
CA ASP A 59 -9.00 -0.68 -23.69
C ASP A 59 -8.19 -0.11 -22.51
N ARG A 60 -8.84 0.24 -21.40
CA ARG A 60 -8.22 1.02 -20.31
C ARG A 60 -8.72 0.58 -18.94
N VAL A 61 -7.81 0.71 -17.97
CA VAL A 61 -8.08 0.50 -16.55
C VAL A 61 -7.73 1.79 -15.83
N VAL A 62 -8.73 2.43 -15.22
CA VAL A 62 -8.55 3.57 -14.34
C VAL A 62 -8.73 3.08 -12.91
N MET A 63 -7.70 3.25 -12.09
CA MET A 63 -7.65 2.79 -10.71
C MET A 63 -7.44 3.98 -9.79
N MET A 64 -8.38 4.21 -8.89
CA MET A 64 -8.19 5.17 -7.80
C MET A 64 -7.43 4.53 -6.64
N LYS A 65 -6.67 5.34 -5.92
CA LYS A 65 -5.90 4.88 -4.77
C LYS A 65 -6.84 4.31 -3.71
N GLY A 66 -6.53 3.10 -3.27
CA GLY A 66 -7.31 2.35 -2.28
C GLY A 66 -8.55 1.65 -2.83
N GLU A 67 -8.98 1.96 -4.07
CA GLU A 67 -10.13 1.31 -4.66
C GLU A 67 -9.77 -0.04 -5.30
N VAL A 68 -10.78 -0.92 -5.28
CA VAL A 68 -10.67 -2.27 -5.80
C VAL A 68 -11.12 -2.32 -7.24
N VAL A 69 -10.23 -2.76 -8.13
CA VAL A 69 -10.56 -3.05 -9.52
C VAL A 69 -10.33 -4.53 -9.79
N THR A 70 -11.32 -5.20 -10.34
CA THR A 70 -11.17 -6.60 -10.76
C THR A 70 -11.01 -6.64 -12.27
N VAL A 71 -9.87 -7.16 -12.73
CA VAL A 71 -9.60 -7.40 -14.16
C VAL A 71 -9.46 -8.90 -14.36
N LYS A 72 -10.39 -9.49 -15.12
CA LYS A 72 -10.49 -10.95 -15.29
C LYS A 72 -10.54 -11.67 -13.94
N ARG A 73 -9.52 -12.46 -13.59
CA ARG A 73 -9.41 -13.27 -12.35
C ARG A 73 -8.42 -12.67 -11.36
N THR A 74 -8.06 -11.40 -11.56
CA THR A 74 -7.09 -10.69 -10.74
C THR A 74 -7.72 -9.44 -10.16
N ARG A 75 -7.69 -9.30 -8.84
CA ARG A 75 -8.11 -8.09 -8.16
C ARG A 75 -6.89 -7.21 -7.91
N LEU A 76 -6.99 -5.94 -8.23
CA LEU A 76 -5.91 -4.96 -8.20
C LEU A 76 -6.33 -3.77 -7.35
N ILE A 77 -5.40 -3.27 -6.55
CA ILE A 77 -5.61 -2.06 -5.74
C ILE A 77 -4.39 -1.16 -5.90
N TYR A 78 -4.64 0.08 -6.30
CA TYR A 78 -3.58 1.09 -6.39
C TYR A 78 -3.22 1.60 -4.99
N LYS A 79 -1.94 1.54 -4.60
CA LYS A 79 -1.47 2.02 -3.30
C LYS A 79 -0.80 3.39 -3.35
N GLY A 80 -0.43 3.88 -4.54
CA GLY A 80 0.21 5.17 -4.72
C GLY A 80 1.55 5.06 -5.43
N LEU A 81 2.36 6.11 -5.25
CA LEU A 81 3.75 6.18 -5.71
C LEU A 81 4.68 6.10 -4.51
N LEU A 82 5.76 5.33 -4.64
CA LEU A 82 6.87 5.28 -3.69
C LEU A 82 8.17 5.31 -4.50
N ASP A 83 9.04 6.28 -4.22
CA ASP A 83 10.35 6.43 -4.89
C ASP A 83 10.29 6.38 -6.43
N GLY A 84 9.24 6.97 -7.02
CA GLY A 84 9.04 6.95 -8.48
C GLY A 84 8.53 5.62 -9.05
N ALA A 85 8.26 4.62 -8.21
CA ALA A 85 7.61 3.37 -8.58
C ALA A 85 6.11 3.39 -8.26
N ILE A 86 5.33 2.72 -9.11
CA ILE A 86 3.90 2.48 -8.95
C ILE A 86 3.73 1.31 -7.98
N CYS A 87 3.03 1.53 -6.88
CA CYS A 87 2.73 0.50 -5.89
C CYS A 87 1.32 -0.05 -6.08
N LEU A 88 1.22 -1.38 -6.17
CA LEU A 88 -0.02 -2.10 -6.43
C LEU A 88 -0.11 -3.32 -5.51
N ASP A 89 -1.29 -3.58 -4.96
CA ASP A 89 -1.60 -4.88 -4.37
C ASP A 89 -2.38 -5.70 -5.40
N MET A 90 -1.90 -6.92 -5.67
CA MET A 90 -2.56 -7.87 -6.56
C MET A 90 -3.08 -9.07 -5.77
N PHE A 91 -4.33 -9.46 -5.96
CA PHE A 91 -4.90 -10.67 -5.37
C PHE A 91 -5.24 -11.64 -6.50
N ILE A 92 -4.74 -12.86 -6.39
CA ILE A 92 -4.95 -13.93 -7.36
C ILE A 92 -6.17 -14.71 -6.86
N LEU A 93 -7.35 -14.42 -7.41
CA LEU A 93 -8.61 -14.90 -6.86
C LEU A 93 -8.73 -16.44 -6.86
N ASP A 94 -8.05 -17.10 -7.80
CA ASP A 94 -8.07 -18.57 -7.92
C ASP A 94 -7.08 -19.29 -7.01
N LEU A 95 -6.04 -18.58 -6.52
CA LEU A 95 -4.96 -19.17 -5.73
C LEU A 95 -5.07 -18.76 -4.26
N ASP A 96 -5.11 -17.46 -4.01
CA ASP A 96 -5.24 -16.89 -2.68
C ASP A 96 -5.97 -15.53 -2.77
N PRO A 97 -7.31 -15.51 -2.59
CA PRO A 97 -8.11 -14.31 -2.73
C PRO A 97 -7.94 -13.35 -1.54
N GLN A 98 -7.34 -13.79 -0.43
CA GLN A 98 -7.20 -12.99 0.79
C GLN A 98 -5.81 -12.37 0.93
N TYR A 99 -4.80 -12.96 0.29
CA TYR A 99 -3.42 -12.49 0.39
C TYR A 99 -3.05 -11.49 -0.71
N PRO A 100 -2.61 -10.26 -0.35
CA PRO A 100 -2.08 -9.32 -1.32
C PRO A 100 -0.67 -9.74 -1.76
N TYR A 101 -0.43 -9.71 -3.06
CA TYR A 101 0.89 -9.83 -3.69
C TYR A 101 1.35 -8.42 -4.09
N PRO A 102 2.18 -7.75 -3.28
CA PRO A 102 2.61 -6.39 -3.57
C PRO A 102 3.49 -6.36 -4.81
N LYS A 103 3.29 -5.35 -5.66
CA LYS A 103 4.10 -5.07 -6.83
C LYS A 103 4.55 -3.62 -6.81
N GLN A 104 5.84 -3.43 -7.07
CA GLN A 104 6.45 -2.14 -7.30
C GLN A 104 6.98 -2.12 -8.72
N ILE A 105 6.55 -1.13 -9.50
CA ILE A 105 6.85 -1.07 -10.93
C ILE A 105 7.42 0.32 -11.21
N PRO A 106 8.71 0.43 -11.59
CA PRO A 106 9.29 1.71 -11.98
C PRO A 106 8.45 2.36 -13.08
N GLN A 107 8.19 3.66 -12.99
CA GLN A 107 7.39 4.36 -13.99
C GLN A 107 7.96 4.25 -15.41
N THR A 108 9.28 4.19 -15.55
CA THR A 108 9.97 3.98 -16.83
C THR A 108 9.59 2.63 -17.44
N ALA A 109 9.76 1.54 -16.70
CA ALA A 109 9.34 0.21 -17.12
C ALA A 109 7.83 0.12 -17.38
N ALA A 110 7.02 0.82 -16.58
CA ALA A 110 5.57 0.84 -16.76
C ALA A 110 5.16 1.50 -18.09
N ARG A 111 5.93 2.47 -18.59
CA ARG A 111 5.72 3.10 -19.91
C ARG A 111 6.12 2.20 -21.07
N GLU A 112 7.12 1.35 -20.89
CA GLU A 112 7.53 0.35 -21.90
C GLU A 112 6.52 -0.80 -21.99
N GLY A 113 5.83 -1.08 -20.88
CA GLY A 113 4.81 -2.10 -20.79
C GLY A 113 5.20 -3.18 -19.79
N PHE A 114 4.21 -3.74 -19.11
CA PHE A 114 4.43 -4.68 -18.02
C PHE A 114 3.25 -5.64 -17.87
N ARG A 115 3.47 -6.73 -17.15
CA ARG A 115 2.44 -7.75 -16.89
C ARG A 115 1.89 -7.64 -15.48
N LEU A 116 0.56 -7.72 -15.36
CA LEU A 116 -0.16 -7.90 -14.10
C LEU A 116 -1.15 -9.06 -14.26
N GLY A 117 -0.93 -10.13 -13.51
CA GLY A 117 -1.66 -11.37 -13.69
C GLY A 117 -1.59 -11.85 -15.16
N PRO A 118 -2.73 -12.18 -15.80
CA PRO A 118 -2.76 -12.62 -17.20
C PRO A 118 -2.82 -11.48 -18.22
N GLY A 119 -2.81 -10.22 -17.80
CA GLY A 119 -2.90 -9.05 -18.69
C GLY A 119 -1.56 -8.37 -18.91
N GLN A 120 -1.40 -7.74 -20.07
CA GLN A 120 -0.28 -6.84 -20.35
C GLN A 120 -0.82 -5.42 -20.44
N TYR A 121 -0.09 -4.49 -19.84
CA TYR A 121 -0.53 -3.13 -19.61
C TYR A 121 0.58 -2.15 -19.92
N GLN A 122 0.19 -0.94 -20.30
CA GLN A 122 1.09 0.18 -20.49
C GLN A 122 0.59 1.37 -19.69
N LEU A 123 1.50 2.09 -19.04
CA LEU A 123 1.19 3.29 -18.29
C LEU A 123 0.73 4.41 -19.24
N VAL A 124 -0.44 4.96 -18.97
CA VAL A 124 -0.94 6.17 -19.66
C VAL A 124 -0.64 7.39 -18.80
N THR A 125 -1.16 7.39 -17.57
CA THR A 125 -0.92 8.45 -16.58
C THR A 125 -0.85 7.86 -15.18
N VAL A 126 -0.08 8.51 -14.31
CA VAL A 126 -0.06 8.19 -12.89
C VAL A 126 0.17 9.46 -12.08
N ASN A 127 -0.52 9.54 -10.96
CA ASN A 127 -0.27 10.51 -9.91
C ASN A 127 -0.51 9.82 -8.55
N HIS A 128 -0.32 10.54 -7.44
CA HIS A 128 -0.46 9.95 -6.10
C HIS A 128 -1.85 9.35 -5.79
N ASN A 129 -2.91 9.72 -6.52
CA ASN A 129 -4.30 9.35 -6.25
C ASN A 129 -4.94 8.47 -7.33
N ALA A 130 -4.42 8.48 -8.56
CA ALA A 130 -5.01 7.78 -9.69
C ALA A 130 -3.93 7.19 -10.61
N LEU A 131 -4.21 6.00 -11.12
CA LEU A 131 -3.42 5.27 -12.09
C LEU A 131 -4.29 4.95 -13.29
N THR A 132 -3.86 5.35 -14.48
CA THR A 132 -4.50 4.96 -15.74
C THR A 132 -3.57 4.07 -16.54
N LEU A 133 -4.04 2.87 -16.84
CA LEU A 133 -3.35 1.88 -17.66
C LEU A 133 -4.13 1.67 -18.95
N LYS A 134 -3.39 1.42 -20.03
CA LYS A 134 -3.92 0.91 -21.29
C LYS A 134 -3.67 -0.59 -21.33
N ILE A 135 -4.67 -1.36 -21.74
CA ILE A 135 -4.53 -2.80 -21.98
C ILE A 135 -3.87 -2.98 -23.35
N ILE A 136 -2.75 -3.70 -23.38
CA ILE A 136 -2.05 -4.08 -24.61
C ILE A 136 -2.15 -5.61 -24.71
N HIS A 137 -2.63 -6.10 -25.86
CA HIS A 137 -2.85 -7.53 -26.11
C HIS A 137 -1.55 -8.25 -26.44
#